data_AF-A0A284S406-F1
#
_entry.id   AF-A0A284S406-F1
#
_cell.length_a   1.000
_cell.length_b   1.000
_cell.length_c   1.000
_cell.angle_alpha   90.00
_cell.angle_beta   90.00
_cell.angle_gamma   90.00
#
_symmetry.space_group_name_H-M   'P 1'
#
loop_
_entity.id
_entity.type
_entity.pdbx_description
1 polymer ?
#
loop_
_entity_poly.entity_id
_entity_poly.type
_entity_poly.pdbx_seq_one_letter_code
_entity_poly.pdbx_strand_id
1 'polypeptide(L)'
;MRRVLKFLAWKADWWEARRVAREVAGNDRLAEGLFAYAHEQANLQCQLKDKFEVLWKMPLEDMDREIEAESDADEEDSEDSSSEDSSEDDENVDI
;
A
#
# COMPACT_ATOMS: atom_id res chain seq x y z
N MET A 1 0.30 -16.54 -3.31
CA MET A 1 -1.06 -16.79 -3.84
C MET A 1 -1.16 -16.44 -5.34
N ARG A 2 -1.43 -17.39 -6.25
CA ARG A 2 -1.37 -17.13 -7.72
C ARG A 2 -2.45 -16.17 -8.28
N ARG A 3 -3.64 -16.09 -7.66
CA ARG A 3 -4.73 -15.21 -8.16
C ARG A 3 -4.40 -13.72 -7.98
N VAL A 4 -3.86 -13.34 -6.82
CA VAL A 4 -3.56 -11.94 -6.50
C VAL A 4 -2.43 -11.40 -7.40
N LEU A 5 -1.37 -12.17 -7.64
CA LEU A 5 -0.29 -11.76 -8.55
C LEU A 5 -0.80 -11.45 -9.98
N LYS A 6 -1.74 -12.25 -10.49
CA LYS A 6 -2.39 -11.99 -11.79
C LYS A 6 -3.29 -10.75 -11.77
N PHE A 7 -4.00 -10.51 -10.66
CA PHE A 7 -4.83 -9.31 -10.49
C PHE A 7 -3.96 -8.04 -10.46
N LEU A 8 -2.85 -8.04 -9.70
CA LEU A 8 -1.95 -6.90 -9.59
C LEU A 8 -1.27 -6.57 -10.93
N ALA A 9 -0.80 -7.59 -11.66
CA ALA A 9 -0.28 -7.39 -13.02
C ALA A 9 -1.33 -6.75 -13.96
N TRP A 10 -2.52 -7.34 -14.05
CA TRP A 10 -3.63 -6.76 -14.84
C TRP A 10 -4.02 -5.34 -14.39
N LYS A 11 -3.91 -5.05 -13.09
CA LYS A 11 -4.23 -3.72 -12.53
C LYS A 11 -3.15 -2.69 -12.86
N ALA A 12 -1.88 -3.11 -12.99
CA ALA A 12 -0.80 -2.28 -13.52
C ALA A 12 -1.06 -1.94 -15.00
N ASP A 13 -1.34 -2.94 -15.84
CA ASP A 13 -1.68 -2.76 -17.26
C ASP A 13 -2.88 -1.80 -17.44
N TRP A 14 -3.90 -1.95 -16.58
CA TRP A 14 -5.08 -1.08 -16.57
C TRP A 14 -4.77 0.37 -16.21
N TRP A 15 -3.80 0.62 -15.32
CA TRP A 15 -3.34 1.97 -14.97
C TRP A 15 -2.45 2.57 -16.06
N GLU A 16 -1.57 1.79 -16.68
CA GLU A 16 -0.72 2.22 -17.79
C GLU A 16 -1.57 2.65 -19.01
N ALA A 17 -2.60 1.86 -19.35
CA ALA A 17 -3.60 2.25 -20.35
C ALA A 17 -4.42 3.49 -19.94
N ARG A 18 -4.51 3.80 -18.64
CA ARG A 18 -5.27 4.96 -18.12
C ARG A 18 -4.58 6.29 -18.39
N ARG A 19 -3.24 6.32 -18.53
CA ARG A 19 -2.44 7.56 -18.70
C ARG A 19 -2.90 8.46 -19.85
N VAL A 20 -3.46 7.87 -20.91
CA VAL A 20 -3.97 8.57 -22.11
C VAL A 20 -5.49 8.45 -22.28
N ALA A 21 -6.20 7.84 -21.33
CA ALA A 21 -7.62 7.49 -21.47
C ALA A 21 -8.61 8.62 -21.16
N ARG A 22 -8.12 9.85 -20.95
CA ARG A 22 -8.95 11.04 -20.73
C ARG A 22 -8.34 12.23 -21.47
N GLU A 23 -9.05 12.73 -22.48
CA GLU A 23 -8.71 14.03 -23.08
C GLU A 23 -8.98 15.13 -22.05
N VAL A 24 -7.95 15.94 -21.76
CA VAL A 24 -8.02 17.08 -20.84
C VAL A 24 -7.84 18.35 -21.66
N ALA A 25 -8.87 18.69 -22.44
CA ALA A 25 -8.82 19.81 -23.38
C ALA A 25 -8.48 21.13 -22.67
N GLY A 26 -7.31 21.70 -23.00
CA GLY A 26 -6.86 23.02 -22.54
C GLY A 26 -6.36 23.10 -21.09
N ASN A 27 -6.03 21.99 -20.43
CA ASN A 27 -5.40 22.02 -19.10
C ASN A 27 -4.25 21.00 -19.00
N ASP A 28 -3.12 21.37 -19.59
CA ASP A 28 -1.92 20.54 -19.70
C ASP A 28 -1.36 20.10 -18.34
N ARG A 29 -1.46 20.95 -17.31
CA ARG A 29 -1.05 20.61 -15.93
C ARG A 29 -1.87 19.47 -15.34
N LEU A 30 -3.17 19.43 -15.63
CA LEU A 30 -4.03 18.33 -15.20
C LEU A 30 -3.81 17.07 -16.06
N ALA A 31 -3.44 17.21 -17.34
CA ALA A 31 -3.01 16.08 -18.17
C ALA A 31 -1.72 15.44 -17.63
N GLU A 32 -0.69 16.26 -17.35
CA GLU A 32 0.58 15.85 -16.76
C GLU A 32 0.39 15.18 -15.38
N GLY A 33 -0.39 15.81 -14.49
CA GLY A 33 -0.71 15.24 -13.17
C GLY A 33 -1.44 13.90 -13.24
N LEU A 34 -2.39 13.74 -14.17
CA LEU A 34 -3.09 12.47 -14.38
C LEU A 34 -2.18 11.39 -15.01
N PHE A 35 -1.29 11.78 -15.92
CA PHE A 35 -0.29 10.88 -16.52
C PHE A 35 0.67 10.36 -15.45
N ALA A 36 1.25 11.25 -14.65
CA ALA A 36 2.19 10.91 -13.58
C ALA A 36 1.54 10.06 -12.49
N TYR A 37 0.32 10.41 -12.06
CA TYR A 37 -0.44 9.62 -11.09
C TYR A 37 -0.75 8.21 -11.62
N ALA A 38 -1.23 8.08 -12.86
CA ALA A 38 -1.54 6.77 -13.44
C ALA A 38 -0.27 5.91 -13.67
N HIS A 39 0.85 6.52 -14.06
CA HIS A 39 2.16 5.84 -14.12
C HIS A 39 2.57 5.31 -12.74
N GLU A 40 2.53 6.14 -11.70
CA GLU A 40 2.98 5.73 -10.37
C GLU A 40 2.03 4.71 -9.72
N GLN A 41 0.73 4.79 -10.02
CA GLN A 41 -0.21 3.72 -9.65
C GLN A 41 0.12 2.40 -10.34
N ALA A 42 0.55 2.38 -11.61
CA ALA A 42 1.00 1.16 -12.27
C ALA A 42 2.27 0.59 -11.63
N ASN A 43 3.26 1.46 -11.37
CA ASN A 43 4.51 1.14 -10.66
C ASN A 43 4.23 0.48 -9.29
N LEU A 44 3.34 1.07 -8.48
CA LEU A 44 2.96 0.54 -7.18
C LEU A 44 2.32 -0.85 -7.25
N GLN A 45 1.49 -1.13 -8.25
CA GLN A 45 0.91 -2.48 -8.44
C GLN A 45 1.99 -3.52 -8.78
N CYS A 46 3.00 -3.16 -9.58
CA CYS A 46 4.15 -4.02 -9.86
C CYS A 46 4.98 -4.30 -8.60
N GLN A 47 5.32 -3.26 -7.82
CA GLN A 47 6.06 -3.43 -6.57
C GLN A 47 5.30 -4.30 -5.55
N LEU A 48 3.98 -4.13 -5.42
CA LEU A 48 3.14 -4.99 -4.57
C LEU A 48 3.09 -6.44 -5.06
N LYS A 49 3.00 -6.66 -6.39
CA LYS A 49 3.10 -8.00 -6.99
C LYS A 49 4.43 -8.63 -6.61
N ASP A 50 5.55 -7.93 -6.79
CA ASP A 50 6.88 -8.49 -6.62
C ASP A 50 7.19 -8.78 -5.14
N LYS A 51 6.84 -7.87 -4.21
CA LYS A 51 6.91 -8.12 -2.76
C LYS A 51 6.09 -9.35 -2.34
N PHE A 52 4.84 -9.45 -2.79
CA PHE A 52 4.02 -10.63 -2.49
C PHE A 52 4.48 -11.90 -3.24
N GLU A 53 5.17 -11.78 -4.37
CA GLU A 53 5.73 -12.91 -5.09
C GLU A 53 6.98 -13.48 -4.41
N VAL A 54 7.77 -12.65 -3.72
CA VAL A 54 8.81 -13.09 -2.78
C VAL A 54 8.18 -13.72 -1.54
N LEU A 55 7.34 -12.97 -0.82
CA LEU A 55 6.72 -13.39 0.46
C LEU A 55 5.95 -14.72 0.36
N TRP A 56 5.35 -15.02 -0.80
CA TRP A 56 4.62 -16.28 -1.02
C TRP A 56 5.42 -17.38 -1.73
N LYS A 57 6.73 -17.19 -1.91
CA LYS A 57 7.70 -18.23 -2.32
C LYS A 57 8.68 -18.57 -1.21
N MET A 58 8.92 -17.63 -0.29
CA MET A 58 9.80 -17.80 0.85
C MET A 58 9.32 -18.95 1.76
N PRO A 59 10.21 -19.86 2.20
CA PRO A 59 9.93 -20.77 3.29
C PRO A 59 9.58 -19.99 4.57
N LEU A 60 8.69 -20.55 5.41
CA LEU A 60 8.35 -19.96 6.70
C LEU A 60 9.60 -19.88 7.60
N GLU A 61 10.44 -20.91 7.56
CA GLU A 61 11.71 -21.04 8.28
C GLU A 61 12.76 -19.96 7.93
N ASP A 62 12.60 -19.25 6.81
CA ASP A 62 13.44 -18.09 6.44
C ASP A 62 12.78 -16.76 6.82
N MET A 63 11.44 -16.72 6.92
CA MET A 63 10.66 -15.56 7.35
C MET A 63 10.79 -15.30 8.85
N ASP A 64 10.78 -16.37 9.65
CA ASP A 64 11.00 -16.29 11.11
C ASP A 64 12.39 -15.66 11.41
N ARG A 65 13.41 -16.00 10.60
CA ARG A 65 14.78 -15.46 10.73
C ARG A 65 14.91 -13.99 10.35
N GLU A 66 14.19 -13.53 9.32
CA GLU A 66 14.16 -12.09 8.99
C GLU A 66 13.49 -11.29 10.12
N ILE A 67 12.42 -11.83 10.73
CA ILE A 67 11.73 -11.20 11.86
C ILE A 67 12.62 -11.16 13.12
N GLU A 68 13.30 -12.27 13.47
CA GLU A 68 14.27 -12.30 14.57
C GLU A 68 15.39 -11.26 14.34
N ALA A 69 15.94 -11.18 13.12
CA ALA A 69 17.01 -10.25 12.78
C ALA A 69 16.59 -8.76 12.70
N GLU A 70 15.31 -8.46 12.43
CA GLU A 70 14.77 -7.10 12.60
C GLU A 70 14.49 -6.78 14.08
N SER A 71 14.13 -7.76 14.91
CA SER A 71 13.84 -7.53 16.35
C SER A 71 15.07 -7.25 17.22
N ASP A 72 16.24 -7.80 16.86
CA ASP A 72 17.53 -7.54 17.53
C ASP A 72 18.08 -6.10 17.30
N ALA A 73 17.33 -5.24 16.58
CA ALA A 73 17.77 -3.90 16.19
C ALA A 73 17.19 -2.73 17.03
N ASP A 74 16.13 -2.95 17.81
CA ASP A 74 15.35 -1.89 18.50
C ASP A 74 15.37 -2.01 20.05
N GLU A 75 16.46 -2.50 20.66
CA GLU A 75 16.68 -2.39 22.12
C GLU A 75 17.23 -0.99 22.55
N GLU A 76 16.48 0.10 22.34
CA GLU A 76 16.62 1.28 23.22
C GLU A 76 15.25 1.92 23.60
N ASP A 77 15.05 1.98 24.93
CA ASP A 77 14.09 2.74 25.73
C ASP A 77 12.57 2.44 25.63
N SER A 78 12.05 1.85 26.71
CA SER A 78 10.64 1.53 26.93
C SER A 78 10.14 2.24 28.20
N GLU A 79 9.68 3.48 28.06
CA GLU A 79 8.99 4.19 29.14
C GLU A 79 7.48 3.89 29.12
N ASP A 80 7.02 3.10 30.09
CA ASP A 80 5.61 2.81 30.35
C ASP A 80 4.85 4.04 30.87
N SER A 81 3.68 4.31 30.29
CA SER A 81 2.64 5.08 30.98
C SER A 81 1.23 4.66 30.52
N SER A 82 0.74 3.56 31.09
CA SER A 82 -0.68 3.19 31.00
C SER A 82 -1.60 4.32 31.50
N SER A 83 -2.64 4.62 30.70
CA SER A 83 -3.66 5.63 31.02
C SER A 83 -5.01 5.24 30.41
N GLU A 84 -5.68 4.23 30.98
CA GLU A 84 -7.09 3.95 30.70
C GLU A 84 -7.98 5.04 31.33
N ASP A 85 -8.76 5.76 30.52
CA ASP A 85 -9.97 6.48 30.96
C ASP A 85 -11.02 6.50 29.83
N SER A 86 -12.31 6.63 30.15
CA SER A 86 -13.41 6.16 29.27
C SER A 86 -14.73 6.94 29.39
N SER A 87 -14.93 7.96 28.54
CA SER A 87 -16.20 8.68 28.24
C SER A 87 -16.13 9.34 26.83
N GLU A 88 -17.08 10.04 26.22
CA GLU A 88 -18.47 10.53 26.46
C GLU A 88 -19.00 11.02 25.07
N ASP A 89 -20.25 10.93 24.61
CA ASP A 89 -21.39 10.01 24.83
C ASP A 89 -22.28 10.04 23.55
N ASP A 90 -23.37 9.26 23.46
CA ASP A 90 -24.21 9.06 22.24
C ASP A 90 -25.17 10.22 21.90
N GLU A 91 -24.62 11.35 21.42
CA GLU A 91 -25.38 12.51 20.91
C GLU A 91 -26.00 12.27 19.51
N ASN A 92 -27.02 11.42 19.44
CA ASN A 92 -27.87 11.25 18.26
C ASN A 92 -28.85 12.44 18.08
N VAL A 93 -28.39 13.49 17.38
CA VAL A 93 -29.24 14.61 16.91
C VAL A 93 -28.89 15.02 15.48
N ASP A 94 -29.81 14.83 14.55
CA ASP A 94 -29.93 15.69 13.36
C ASP A 94 -31.39 15.78 12.89
N ILE A 95 -31.74 16.84 12.15
CA ILE A 95 -33.12 17.39 12.01
C ILE A 95 -33.72 17.24 10.60
#